data_AF-A0A9Q0DXJ5-F1
#
_entry.id   AF-A0A9Q0DXJ5-F1
#
_cell.length_a   1.000
_cell.length_b   1.000
_cell.length_c   1.000
_cell.angle_alpha   90.00
_cell.angle_beta   90.00
_cell.angle_gamma   90.00
#
_symmetry.space_group_name_H-M   'P 1'
#
loop_
_entity.id
_entity.type
_entity.pdbx_description
1 polymer ?
#
loop_
_entity_poly.entity_id
_entity_poly.type
_entity_poly.pdbx_seq_one_letter_code
_entity_poly.pdbx_strand_id
1 'polypeptide(L)'
;MLVNAGPVKEGDMVTMKCETDGNPQPEFDFTKDGNVIAAKDGVLMLKAVKRSDAGVYKCKATDFDNLDADLSGEITLAVSCEWQGD
;
A
#
# COMPACT_ATOMS: atom_id res chain seq x y z
N MET A 1 2.56 -8.74 4.12
CA MET A 1 1.20 -8.74 3.52
C MET A 1 0.49 -7.47 3.96
N LEU A 2 -0.11 -6.70 3.03
CA LEU A 2 -0.67 -5.37 3.30
C LEU A 2 -1.79 -5.43 4.34
N VAL A 3 -1.70 -4.63 5.41
CA VAL A 3 -2.66 -4.65 6.53
C VAL A 3 -3.59 -3.45 6.42
N ASN A 4 -4.86 -3.70 6.09
CA ASN A 4 -5.97 -2.80 6.41
C ASN A 4 -7.15 -3.68 6.85
N ALA A 5 -7.66 -3.45 8.07
CA ALA A 5 -8.66 -4.30 8.72
C ALA A 5 -10.04 -3.63 8.84
N GLY A 6 -10.35 -2.58 8.07
CA GLY A 6 -11.65 -1.93 8.18
C GLY A 6 -11.91 -0.77 7.20
N PRO A 7 -13.16 -0.32 7.08
CA PRO A 7 -13.52 0.81 6.23
C PRO A 7 -12.75 2.05 6.67
N VAL A 8 -11.91 2.58 5.78
CA VAL A 8 -11.15 3.81 6.00
C VAL A 8 -12.07 4.99 5.74
N LYS A 9 -11.99 6.01 6.58
CA LYS A 9 -12.73 7.27 6.42
C LYS A 9 -11.79 8.38 6.00
N GLU A 10 -12.32 9.40 5.32
CA GLU A 10 -11.55 10.60 5.02
C GLU A 10 -10.96 11.22 6.30
N GLY A 11 -9.69 11.61 6.25
CA GLY A 11 -8.94 12.09 7.41
C GLY A 11 -8.21 11.01 8.20
N ASP A 12 -8.51 9.73 8.01
CA ASP A 12 -7.79 8.65 8.68
C ASP A 12 -6.32 8.58 8.25
N MET A 13 -5.51 8.01 9.14
CA MET A 13 -4.14 7.61 8.84
C MET A 13 -4.12 6.14 8.42
N VAL A 14 -3.53 5.86 7.26
CA VAL A 14 -3.33 4.50 6.73
C VAL A 14 -1.86 4.22 6.59
N THR A 15 -1.42 3.06 7.09
CA THR A 15 -0.06 2.55 6.88
C THR A 15 -0.13 1.23 6.14
N MET A 16 0.49 1.18 4.97
CA MET A 16 0.62 0.00 4.14
C MET A 16 2.07 -0.46 4.18
N LYS A 17 2.30 -1.71 4.57
CA LYS A 17 3.65 -2.28 4.67
C LYS A 17 3.78 -3.53 3.81
N CYS A 18 4.86 -3.59 3.06
CA CYS A 18 5.32 -4.78 2.36
C CYS A 18 6.45 -5.43 3.16
N GLU A 19 6.42 -6.76 3.24
CA GLU A 19 7.39 -7.54 4.02
C GLU A 19 7.57 -8.88 3.32
N THR A 20 8.81 -9.38 3.31
CA THR A 20 9.18 -10.75 2.93
C THR A 20 9.90 -11.43 4.09
N ASP A 21 10.21 -12.71 3.95
CA ASP A 21 11.04 -13.48 4.88
C ASP A 21 12.55 -13.27 4.65
N GLY A 22 12.95 -12.49 3.63
CA GLY A 22 14.33 -12.18 3.31
C GLY A 22 15.05 -11.35 4.39
N ASN A 23 16.33 -11.65 4.64
CA ASN A 23 17.18 -10.89 5.56
C ASN A 23 18.58 -10.70 4.96
N PRO A 24 18.99 -9.47 4.57
CA PRO A 24 18.24 -8.21 4.70
C PRO A 24 16.97 -8.17 3.83
N GLN A 25 16.03 -7.28 4.16
CA GLN A 25 14.82 -7.09 3.34
C GLN A 25 15.20 -6.61 1.93
N PRO A 26 14.48 -7.07 0.89
CA PRO A 26 14.72 -6.63 -0.47
C PRO A 26 14.22 -5.19 -0.71
N GLU A 27 14.53 -4.66 -1.89
CA GLU A 27 13.88 -3.45 -2.37
C GLU A 27 12.42 -3.74 -2.79
N PHE A 28 11.57 -2.72 -2.63
CA PHE A 28 10.14 -2.81 -2.91
C PHE A 28 9.68 -1.69 -3.83
N ASP A 29 8.98 -2.06 -4.89
CA ASP A 29 8.25 -1.12 -5.74
C ASP A 29 6.80 -1.04 -5.30
N PHE A 30 6.30 0.19 -5.11
CA PHE A 30 4.90 0.45 -4.82
C PHE A 30 4.22 1.09 -6.03
N THR A 31 3.02 0.61 -6.32
CA THR A 31 2.14 1.20 -7.32
C THR A 31 0.74 1.44 -6.76
N LYS A 32 0.09 2.47 -7.28
CA LYS A 32 -1.33 2.74 -7.09
C LYS A 32 -2.01 2.84 -8.45
N ASP A 33 -3.00 1.98 -8.68
CA ASP A 33 -3.73 1.90 -9.95
C ASP A 33 -2.77 1.79 -11.16
N GLY A 34 -1.68 1.03 -10.98
CA GLY A 34 -0.62 0.84 -11.97
C GLY A 34 0.44 1.95 -12.04
N ASN A 35 0.29 3.05 -11.31
CA ASN A 35 1.25 4.16 -11.30
C ASN A 35 2.26 4.01 -10.16
N VAL A 36 3.55 4.17 -10.44
CA VAL A 36 4.61 4.12 -9.42
C VAL A 36 4.44 5.25 -8.42
N ILE A 37 4.53 4.91 -7.13
CA ILE A 37 4.45 5.86 -6.02
C ILE A 37 5.63 5.69 -5.08
N ALA A 38 5.98 6.77 -4.38
CA ALA A 38 7.05 6.75 -3.40
C ALA A 38 6.62 6.03 -2.12
N ALA A 39 7.40 5.02 -1.72
CA ALA A 39 7.36 4.40 -0.42
C ALA A 39 8.78 4.39 0.16
N LYS A 40 8.91 4.30 1.48
CA LYS A 40 10.21 4.26 2.16
C LYS A 40 10.33 2.97 2.94
N ASP A 41 11.40 2.22 2.73
CA ASP A 41 11.71 0.97 3.46
C ASP A 41 10.54 -0.03 3.44
N GLY A 42 9.85 -0.16 2.30
CA GLY A 42 8.68 -1.03 2.15
C GLY A 42 7.40 -0.50 2.83
N VAL A 43 7.40 0.75 3.31
CA VAL A 43 6.28 1.38 4.03
C VAL A 43 5.74 2.59 3.26
N LEU A 44 4.44 2.57 3.03
CA LEU A 44 3.65 3.68 2.51
C LEU A 44 2.74 4.22 3.61
N MET A 45 2.81 5.52 3.88
CA MET A 45 2.00 6.18 4.92
C MET A 45 1.16 7.32 4.34
N LEU A 46 -0.16 7.17 4.43
CA LEU A 46 -1.13 8.20 4.08
C LEU A 46 -1.64 8.84 5.37
N LYS A 47 -1.34 10.12 5.61
CA LYS A 47 -1.59 10.76 6.92
C LYS A 47 -3.02 11.23 7.14
N ALA A 48 -3.67 11.67 6.08
CA ALA A 48 -5.04 12.18 6.09
C ALA A 48 -5.66 11.81 4.75
N VAL A 49 -6.19 10.59 4.68
CA VAL A 49 -6.69 10.04 3.42
C VAL A 49 -7.86 10.86 2.87
N LYS A 50 -7.93 10.92 1.54
CA LYS A 50 -9.03 11.53 0.79
C LYS A 50 -9.70 10.45 -0.06
N ARG A 51 -10.92 10.70 -0.56
CA ARG A 51 -11.52 9.82 -1.58
C ARG A 51 -10.62 9.58 -2.79
N SER A 52 -9.81 10.57 -3.19
CA SER A 52 -8.85 10.42 -4.29
C SER A 52 -7.74 9.43 -3.98
N ASP A 53 -7.51 9.08 -2.71
CA ASP A 53 -6.54 8.06 -2.30
C ASP A 53 -7.09 6.65 -2.44
N ALA A 54 -8.41 6.47 -2.60
CA ALA A 54 -8.96 5.17 -2.94
C ALA A 54 -8.34 4.63 -4.24
N GLY A 55 -8.16 3.31 -4.31
CA GLY A 55 -7.53 2.64 -5.44
C GLY A 55 -6.93 1.29 -5.07
N VAL A 56 -6.31 0.65 -6.06
CA VAL A 56 -5.61 -0.62 -5.90
C VAL A 56 -4.14 -0.34 -5.65
N TYR A 57 -3.65 -0.74 -4.49
CA TYR A 57 -2.25 -0.61 -4.10
C TYR A 57 -1.55 -1.94 -4.24
N LYS A 58 -0.47 -1.97 -5.01
CA LYS A 58 0.35 -3.16 -5.22
C LYS A 58 1.78 -2.89 -4.80
N CYS A 59 2.34 -3.78 -4.00
CA CYS A 59 3.77 -3.86 -3.73
C CYS A 59 4.36 -5.02 -4.53
N LYS A 60 5.55 -4.84 -5.11
CA LYS A 60 6.37 -5.92 -5.64
C LYS A 60 7.74 -5.92 -4.95
N ALA A 61 8.16 -7.08 -4.46
CA ALA A 61 9.52 -7.28 -3.97
C ALA A 61 10.45 -7.68 -5.13
N THR A 62 11.66 -7.14 -5.14
CA THR A 62 12.71 -7.56 -6.06
C THR A 62 13.39 -8.82 -5.52
N ASP A 63 13.37 -9.89 -6.31
CA ASP A 63 14.14 -11.10 -6.07
C ASP A 63 15.39 -11.06 -6.95
N PHE A 64 16.58 -10.93 -6.33
CA PHE A 64 17.85 -10.86 -7.05
C PHE A 64 18.26 -12.20 -7.68
N ASP A 65 17.75 -13.33 -7.17
CA ASP A 65 18.05 -14.66 -7.70
C ASP A 65 17.07 -15.05 -8.82
N ASN A 66 15.84 -14.54 -8.77
CA ASN A 66 14.81 -14.78 -9.78
C ASN A 66 13.99 -13.52 -10.10
N LEU A 67 14.48 -12.71 -11.03
CA LEU A 67 13.80 -11.48 -11.47
C LEU A 67 12.40 -11.72 -12.08
N ASP A 68 12.11 -12.95 -12.52
CA ASP A 68 10.81 -13.35 -13.08
C ASP A 68 9.82 -13.80 -12.00
N ALA A 69 10.24 -13.93 -10.73
CA ALA A 69 9.34 -14.23 -9.63
C ALA A 69 8.35 -13.08 -9.40
N ASP A 70 7.06 -13.40 -9.37
CA ASP A 70 6.02 -12.45 -8.98
C ASP A 70 5.83 -12.47 -7.46
N LEU A 71 6.71 -11.78 -6.75
CA LEU A 71 6.64 -11.58 -5.30
C LEU A 71 5.84 -10.31 -4.98
N SER A 72 4.58 -10.28 -5.41
CA SER A 72 3.72 -9.12 -5.20
C SER A 72 2.54 -9.37 -4.28
N GLY A 73 2.14 -8.31 -3.59
CA GLY A 73 0.93 -8.26 -2.77
C GLY A 73 0.08 -7.07 -3.17
N GLU A 74 -1.24 -7.28 -3.21
CA GLU A 74 -2.20 -6.26 -3.64
C GLU A 74 -3.30 -6.07 -2.59
N ILE A 75 -3.74 -4.82 -2.40
CA ILE A 75 -4.87 -4.46 -1.56
C ILE A 75 -5.69 -3.36 -2.21
N THR A 76 -7.01 -3.41 -2.04
CA THR A 76 -7.89 -2.30 -2.44
C THR A 76 -8.13 -1.39 -1.24
N LEU A 77 -7.72 -0.13 -1.36
CA LEU A 77 -8.06 0.91 -0.39
C LEU A 77 -9.41 1.52 -0.78
N ALA A 78 -10.43 1.28 0.05
CA ALA A 78 -11.71 1.97 -0.05
C ALA A 78 -11.76 3.10 0.98
N VAL A 79 -12.09 4.31 0.54
CA VAL A 79 -12.23 5.48 1.41
C VAL A 79 -13.69 5.95 1.42
N SER A 80 -14.30 5.93 2.59
CA SER A 80 -15.65 6.41 2.86
C SER A 80 -15.63 7.88 3.29
N CYS A 81 -16.68 8.62 2.94
CA CYS A 81 -16.81 10.02 3.33
C CYS A 81 -17.36 10.15 4.74
N GLU A 82 -16.84 11.07 5.52
CA GLU A 82 -17.52 11.54 6.71
C GLU A 82 -18.51 12.65 6.33
N TRP A 83 -19.76 12.29 6.03
CA TRP A 83 -20.84 13.26 6.14
C TRP A 83 -21.14 13.45 7.63
N GLN A 84 -20.44 14.37 8.30
CA GLN A 84 -20.96 14.96 9.53
C GLN A 84 -21.95 16.06 9.14
N GLY A 85 -23.20 15.65 8.95
CA GLY A 85 -24.33 16.56 8.76
C GLY A 85 -25.48 16.11 9.65
N ASP A 86 -25.54 16.67 10.85
CA ASP A 86 -26.75 17.25 11.44
C ASP A 86 -26.32 18.47 12.30
#